data_AF-A0A150R1Q4-F1
#
_entry.id   AF-A0A150R1Q4-F1
#
_cell.length_a   1.000
_cell.length_b   1.000
_cell.length_c   1.000
_cell.angle_alpha   90.00
_cell.angle_beta   90.00
_cell.angle_gamma   90.00
#
_symmetry.space_group_name_H-M   'P 1'
#
loop_
_entity.id
_entity.type
_entity.pdbx_description
1 polymer ?
#
loop_
_entity_poly.entity_id
_entity_poly.type
_entity_poly.pdbx_seq_one_letter_code
_entity_poly.pdbx_strand_id
1 'polypeptide(L)'
;MLEALGSRPRQGPLRAAIEQLCAWRTLRPAELGALLGMRPDNLTKRHLSAMVNQGWLLRTHPENPNHPEQAYRASQIPLVPFGDRDDDVTR
;
A
#
# COMPACT_ATOMS: atom_id res chain seq x y z
N MET A 1 0.71 -6.85 17.78
CA MET A 1 -0.71 -7.17 17.51
C MET A 1 -1.00 -6.81 16.06
N LEU A 2 -0.80 -7.75 15.12
CA LEU A 2 -1.09 -7.60 13.68
C LEU A 2 -2.29 -8.51 13.32
N GLU A 3 -3.37 -8.39 14.08
CA GLU A 3 -4.45 -9.38 14.10
C GLU A 3 -5.76 -8.88 13.45
N ALA A 4 -5.65 -7.95 12.49
CA ALA A 4 -6.81 -7.36 11.80
C ALA A 4 -6.81 -7.56 10.27
N LEU A 5 -6.02 -8.50 9.74
CA LEU A 5 -6.03 -8.84 8.32
C LEU A 5 -6.60 -10.25 8.14
N GLY A 6 -7.90 -10.36 8.43
CA GLY A 6 -8.68 -11.58 8.23
C GLY A 6 -8.44 -12.18 6.84
N SER A 7 -8.15 -13.49 6.85
CA SER A 7 -8.19 -14.46 5.77
C SER A 7 -8.35 -13.88 4.35
N ARG A 8 -7.20 -13.75 3.67
CA ARG A 8 -7.05 -13.49 2.23
C ARG A 8 -7.61 -12.12 1.79
N PRO A 9 -6.79 -11.06 1.79
CA PRO A 9 -7.26 -9.72 1.49
C PRO A 9 -7.78 -9.66 0.05
N ARG A 10 -9.08 -9.40 -0.06
CA ARG A 10 -9.88 -9.31 -1.27
C ARG A 10 -9.48 -8.09 -2.11
N GLN A 11 -8.24 -8.02 -2.63
CA GLN A 11 -7.61 -6.91 -3.38
C GLN A 11 -7.66 -5.52 -2.70
N GLY A 12 -8.84 -5.02 -2.32
CA GLY A 12 -9.08 -3.79 -1.57
C GLY A 12 -8.35 -3.70 -0.23
N PRO A 13 -8.40 -4.69 0.69
CA PRO A 13 -7.74 -4.58 1.99
C PRO A 13 -6.20 -4.54 1.86
N LEU A 14 -5.65 -5.26 0.88
CA LEU A 14 -4.22 -5.26 0.61
C LEU A 14 -3.76 -3.93 0.01
N ARG A 15 -4.51 -3.40 -0.96
CA ARG A 15 -4.20 -2.08 -1.55
C ARG A 15 -4.31 -0.98 -0.50
N ALA A 16 -5.32 -1.03 0.37
CA ALA A 16 -5.44 -0.13 1.51
C ALA A 16 -4.22 -0.23 2.44
N ALA A 17 -3.77 -1.44 2.79
CA ALA A 17 -2.56 -1.60 3.60
C ALA A 17 -1.31 -1.03 2.91
N ILE A 18 -1.13 -1.27 1.62
CA ILE A 18 -0.02 -0.71 0.83
C ILE A 18 -0.06 0.82 0.84
N GLU A 19 -1.23 1.42 0.62
CA GLU A 19 -1.41 2.87 0.60
C GLU A 19 -1.03 3.48 1.95
N GLN A 20 -1.49 2.91 3.06
CA GLN A 20 -1.18 3.37 4.41
C GLN A 20 0.32 3.29 4.72
N LEU A 21 0.95 2.17 4.35
CA LEU A 21 2.40 2.01 4.51
C LEU A 21 3.17 3.06 3.71
N CYS A 22 2.76 3.28 2.45
CA CYS A 22 3.35 4.29 1.56
C CYS A 22 3.01 5.73 1.95
N ALA A 23 1.96 5.96 2.73
CA ALA A 23 1.58 7.24 3.28
C ALA A 23 2.42 7.60 4.51
N TRP A 24 2.74 6.61 5.35
CA TRP A 24 3.61 6.81 6.50
C TRP A 24 5.05 7.10 6.07
N ARG A 25 5.57 6.36 5.08
CA ARG A 25 6.90 6.60 4.53
C ARG A 25 7.02 6.09 3.10
N THR A 26 7.94 6.68 2.33
CA THR A 26 8.30 6.18 1.01
C THR A 26 8.95 4.80 1.13
N LEU A 27 8.37 3.79 0.47
CA LEU A 27 8.78 2.39 0.61
C LEU A 27 9.16 1.76 -0.72
N ARG A 28 10.24 0.97 -0.70
CA ARG A 28 10.66 0.15 -1.84
C ARG A 28 9.79 -1.11 -1.95
N PRO A 29 9.61 -1.68 -3.16
CA PRO A 29 8.83 -2.92 -3.32
C PRO A 29 9.39 -4.10 -2.51
N ALA A 30 10.72 -4.14 -2.29
CA ALA A 30 11.34 -5.13 -1.41
C ALA A 30 10.90 -4.99 0.06
N GLU A 31 10.82 -3.76 0.57
CA GLU A 31 10.36 -3.47 1.94
C GLU A 31 8.88 -3.80 2.11
N LEU A 32 8.04 -3.39 1.14
CA LEU A 32 6.62 -3.75 1.14
C LEU A 32 6.43 -5.26 1.08
N GLY A 33 7.24 -5.96 0.29
CA GLY A 33 7.25 -7.42 0.22
C GLY A 33 7.58 -8.06 1.57
N ALA A 34 8.59 -7.55 2.27
CA ALA A 34 8.96 -8.03 3.60
C ALA A 34 7.86 -7.78 4.64
N LEU A 35 7.22 -6.60 4.62
CA LEU A 35 6.15 -6.23 5.55
C LEU A 35 4.85 -7.00 5.31
N LEU A 36 4.53 -7.29 4.04
CA LEU A 36 3.28 -7.95 3.64
C LEU A 36 3.42 -9.46 3.44
N GLY A 37 4.63 -10.01 3.58
CA GLY A 37 4.92 -11.42 3.29
C GLY A 37 4.72 -11.79 1.82
N MET A 38 4.97 -10.87 0.90
CA MET A 38 4.76 -11.06 -0.54
C MET A 38 6.05 -10.86 -1.35
N ARG A 39 6.11 -11.51 -2.52
CA ARG A 39 7.24 -11.30 -3.45
C ARG A 39 7.14 -9.92 -4.10
N PRO A 40 8.24 -9.13 -4.13
CA PRO A 40 8.23 -7.76 -4.65
C PRO A 40 7.82 -7.68 -6.13
N ASP A 41 8.22 -8.66 -6.94
CA ASP A 41 7.84 -8.74 -8.37
C ASP A 41 6.32 -8.92 -8.55
N ASN A 42 5.71 -9.80 -7.74
CA ASN A 42 4.28 -10.07 -7.76
C ASN A 42 3.48 -8.86 -7.27
N LEU A 43 3.94 -8.24 -6.19
CA LEU A 43 3.35 -7.02 -5.62
C LEU A 43 3.36 -5.88 -6.65
N THR A 44 4.48 -5.70 -7.35
CA THR A 44 4.64 -4.64 -8.36
C THR A 44 3.71 -4.84 -9.54
N LYS A 45 3.66 -6.05 -10.11
CA LYS A 45 2.85 -6.36 -11.29
C LYS A 45 1.35 -6.35 -11.01
N ARG A 46 0.91 -6.88 -9.87
CA ARG A 46 -0.52 -7.06 -9.56
C ARG A 46 -1.16 -5.89 -8.82
N HIS A 47 -0.38 -5.15 -8.03
CA HIS A 47 -0.91 -4.14 -7.12
C HIS A 47 -0.31 -2.76 -7.37
N LEU A 48 1.02 -2.59 -7.22
CA LEU A 48 1.64 -1.27 -7.25
C LEU A 48 1.44 -0.57 -8.60
N SER A 49 1.61 -1.30 -9.71
CA SER A 49 1.42 -0.72 -11.04
C SER A 49 -0.02 -0.28 -11.28
N ALA A 50 -1.00 -1.05 -10.80
CA ALA A 50 -2.41 -0.68 -10.90
C ALA A 50 -2.74 0.53 -10.01
N MET A 51 -2.21 0.58 -8.78
CA MET A 51 -2.42 1.70 -7.86
C MET A 51 -1.76 2.99 -8.36
N VAL A 52 -0.59 2.91 -9.01
CA VAL A 52 0.04 4.06 -9.66
C VAL A 52 -0.80 4.55 -10.84
N ASN A 53 -1.30 3.64 -11.69
CA ASN A 53 -2.15 4.01 -12.82
C ASN A 53 -3.48 4.64 -12.37
N GLN A 54 -4.03 4.18 -11.24
CA GLN A 54 -5.22 4.77 -10.61
C GLN A 54 -4.94 6.09 -9.87
N GLY A 55 -3.66 6.52 -9.78
CA GLY A 55 -3.27 7.77 -9.12
C GLY A 55 -3.22 7.68 -7.59
N TRP A 56 -3.28 6.49 -7.00
CA TRP A 56 -3.26 6.28 -5.55
C TRP A 56 -1.83 6.29 -5.00
N LEU A 57 -0.88 5.80 -5.80
CA LEU A 57 0.55 5.82 -5.49
C LEU A 57 1.32 6.64 -6.52
N LEU A 58 2.43 7.21 -6.10
CA LEU A 58 3.40 7.87 -6.96
C LEU A 58 4.73 7.12 -6.90
N ARG A 59 5.38 7.03 -8.07
CA ARG A 59 6.76 6.52 -8.19
C ARG A 59 7.73 7.64 -7.86
N THR A 60 8.79 7.31 -7.14
CA THR A 60 9.89 8.25 -6.89
C THR A 60 10.72 8.48 -8.16
N HIS A 61 10.89 7.44 -8.99
CA HIS A 61 11.61 7.52 -10.27
C HIS A 61 10.66 7.20 -11.43
N PRO A 62 9.88 8.16 -11.94
CA PRO A 62 8.97 7.94 -13.05
C PRO A 62 9.70 7.67 -14.37
N GLU A 63 10.90 8.23 -14.55
CA GLU A 63 11.74 8.06 -15.75
C GLU A 63 12.23 6.62 -15.95
N ASN A 64 12.48 5.89 -14.86
CA ASN A 64 12.98 4.53 -14.92
C ASN A 64 12.18 3.60 -13.99
N PRO A 65 11.17 2.88 -14.52
CA PRO A 65 10.31 2.00 -13.72
C PRO A 65 11.07 0.83 -13.07
N ASN A 66 12.21 0.42 -13.64
CA ASN A 66 13.06 -0.65 -13.14
C ASN A 66 14.26 -0.15 -12.31
N HIS A 67 14.25 1.13 -11.88
CA HIS A 67 15.33 1.67 -11.06
C HIS A 67 15.51 0.84 -9.77
N PRO A 68 16.74 0.47 -9.38
CA PRO A 68 16.99 -0.32 -8.17
C PRO A 68 16.53 0.39 -6.90
N GLU A 69 16.51 1.73 -6.90
CA GLU A 69 16.02 2.56 -5.81
C GLU A 69 14.55 3.00 -6.00
N GLN A 70 13.81 2.36 -6.92
CA GLN A 70 12.40 2.65 -7.12
C GLN A 70 11.64 2.45 -5.81
N ALA A 71 10.91 3.50 -5.42
CA ALA A 71 10.07 3.49 -4.25
C ALA A 71 8.71 4.10 -4.58
N TYR A 72 7.74 3.80 -3.73
CA TYR A 72 6.37 4.22 -3.86
C TYR A 72 6.01 5.07 -2.65
N ARG A 73 5.30 6.17 -2.91
CA ARG A 73 4.69 7.01 -1.88
C ARG A 73 3.20 7.14 -2.16
N ALA A 74 2.40 7.34 -1.13
CA ALA A 74 0.98 7.64 -1.35
C ALA A 74 0.85 8.98 -2.08
N SER A 75 -0.02 9.03 -3.10
CA SER A 75 -0.34 10.25 -3.84
C SER A 75 -1.14 11.22 -2.96
N GLN A 76 -1.98 10.64 -2.10
CA GLN A 76 -2.79 11.33 -1.12
C GLN A 76 -2.22 10.90 0.23
N ILE A 77 -1.70 11.84 1.01
CA ILE A 77 -1.54 11.59 2.44
C ILE A 77 -2.98 11.46 2.95
N PRO A 78 -3.44 10.29 3.43
CA PRO A 78 -4.76 10.20 4.00
C PRO A 78 -4.76 11.12 5.23
N LEU A 79 -5.45 12.25 5.10
CA LEU A 79 -5.71 13.22 6.17
C LEU A 79 -6.67 12.67 7.24
N VAL A 80 -6.67 11.36 7.46
CA VAL A 80 -7.43 10.68 8.50
C VAL A 80 -6.47 10.00 9.47
N PRO A 81 -6.31 10.50 10.70
CA PRO A 81 -5.68 9.72 11.75
C PRO A 81 -6.55 8.49 12.02
N PHE A 82 -5.92 7.32 12.01
CA PHE A 82 -6.53 6.05 12.37
C PHE A 82 -7.11 6.14 13.78
N GLY A 83 -8.43 6.24 13.90
CA GLY A 83 -9.08 6.35 15.21
C GLY A 83 -10.61 6.30 15.21
N ASP A 84 -11.30 6.68 14.13
CA ASP A 84 -12.77 6.84 14.17
C ASP A 84 -13.49 5.86 13.22
N ARG A 85 -13.30 4.56 13.46
CA ARG A 85 -14.14 3.49 12.88
C ARG A 85 -14.60 2.51 13.96
N ASP A 86 -14.90 3.06 15.13
CA ASP A 86 -15.82 2.45 16.07
C ASP A 86 -17.06 3.36 16.13
N ASP A 87 -18.21 2.83 16.53
CA ASP A 87 -19.56 3.43 16.48
C ASP A 87 -20.27 3.46 15.10
N ASP A 88 -20.65 2.28 14.60
CA ASP A 88 -22.06 2.13 14.21
C ASP A 88 -22.70 1.00 15.00
N VAL A 89 -23.45 1.44 16.01
CA VAL A 89 -24.31 0.65 16.89
C VAL A 89 -25.29 -0.14 16.01
N THR A 90 -25.14 -1.46 15.92
CA THR A 90 -26.28 -2.29 15.52
C THR A 90 -26.96 -2.77 16.79
N ARG A 91 -28.00 -2.00 17.09
CA ARG A 91 -29.12 -2.25 18.01
C ARG A 91 -29.56 -3.70 18.14
#